data_AF-A0A3A9T5S1-F1
#
_entry.id   AF-A0A3A9T5S1-F1
#
_cell.length_a   1.000
_cell.length_b   1.000
_cell.length_c   1.000
_cell.angle_alpha   90.00
_cell.angle_beta   90.00
_cell.angle_gamma   90.00
#
_symmetry.space_group_name_H-M   'P 1'
#
loop_
_entity.id
_entity.type
_entity.pdbx_description
1 polymer ?
#
loop_
_entity_poly.entity_id
_entity_poly.type
_entity_poly.pdbx_seq_one_letter_code
_entity_poly.pdbx_strand_id
1 'polypeptide(L)'
;MKKRGVQLATGLIFAGMVAMTGCGSAQTTGAEAPETTGVETEAPATEVAEPEAEAPAAELSVDTESVDVPMEENESALSASAQTGTLTKFKNLKEVEQSVTKNQGYAYLNVQGAKVAVIAVIDDISGGGARAMSFYTKKDGEDKVYFAGTLTAKYRMINGSGIILACANYTYETYFLSPDGTKLEHKDYVERGEGEYCKTAYFRKNNTSPQEYRTASSLELDALQRNFFNNEKDIVFTRGTK
;
A
#
# COMPACT_ATOMS: atom_id res chain seq x y z
N MET A 1 16.66 -46.20 -28.47
CA MET A 1 18.00 -45.60 -28.36
C MET A 1 18.00 -44.20 -28.98
N LYS A 2 18.82 -43.30 -28.44
CA LYS A 2 19.12 -41.88 -28.82
C LYS A 2 18.47 -40.81 -27.93
N LYS A 3 19.15 -40.56 -26.80
CA LYS A 3 19.07 -39.30 -26.04
C LYS A 3 20.02 -38.29 -26.70
N ARG A 4 19.58 -37.03 -26.85
CA ARG A 4 20.47 -35.90 -27.15
C ARG A 4 20.38 -34.92 -25.99
N GLY A 5 21.51 -34.77 -25.28
CA GLY A 5 21.71 -33.75 -24.27
C GLY A 5 22.19 -32.45 -24.93
N VAL A 6 21.85 -31.33 -24.31
CA VAL A 6 22.43 -30.01 -24.60
C VAL A 6 22.80 -29.41 -23.26
N GLN A 7 24.10 -29.25 -23.04
CA GLN A 7 24.70 -28.44 -21.98
C GLN A 7 25.04 -27.08 -22.58
N LEU A 8 24.67 -25.99 -21.92
CA LEU A 8 25.18 -24.63 -22.12
C LEU A 8 25.17 -23.97 -20.72
N ALA A 9 26.32 -23.90 -20.06
CA ALA A 9 27.36 -22.86 -20.17
C ALA A 9 27.14 -21.76 -19.12
N THR A 10 27.79 -21.98 -17.99
CA THR A 10 28.06 -21.05 -16.90
C THR A 10 28.85 -19.84 -17.41
N GLY A 11 28.30 -18.64 -17.24
CA GLY A 11 28.98 -17.37 -17.50
C GLY A 11 29.05 -16.55 -16.22
N LEU A 12 30.28 -16.25 -15.81
CA LEU A 12 30.69 -15.64 -14.54
C LEU A 12 31.11 -14.18 -14.80
N ILE A 13 31.12 -13.37 -13.73
CA ILE A 13 31.83 -12.08 -13.55
C ILE A 13 31.07 -10.82 -14.01
N PHE A 14 30.64 -10.01 -13.05
CA PHE A 14 31.01 -8.59 -13.00
C PHE A 14 31.28 -8.17 -11.54
N ALA A 15 32.56 -7.96 -11.26
CA ALA A 15 33.04 -7.21 -10.11
C ALA A 15 32.90 -5.72 -10.44
N GLY A 16 32.26 -4.95 -9.56
CA GLY A 16 32.00 -3.52 -9.74
C GLY A 16 32.21 -2.76 -8.43
N MET A 17 33.48 -2.43 -8.20
CA MET A 17 34.07 -1.29 -7.48
C MET A 17 33.33 -0.58 -6.32
N VAL A 18 34.08 -0.53 -5.22
CA VAL A 18 34.01 0.35 -4.04
C VAL A 18 34.35 1.81 -4.40
N ALA A 19 33.60 2.77 -3.86
CA ALA A 19 34.06 4.13 -3.53
C ALA A 19 33.28 4.60 -2.27
N MET A 20 33.90 4.53 -1.09
CA MET A 20 34.67 5.58 -0.41
C MET A 20 33.87 6.81 0.06
N THR A 21 33.72 6.87 1.39
CA THR A 21 33.96 8.02 2.30
C THR A 21 33.35 9.39 2.00
N GLY A 22 32.56 9.85 2.97
CA GLY A 22 32.30 11.27 3.23
C GLY A 22 31.96 11.49 4.71
N CYS A 23 32.99 11.55 5.56
CA CYS A 23 32.91 12.02 6.95
C CYS A 23 33.13 13.53 6.93
N GLY A 24 32.23 14.31 7.53
CA GLY A 24 32.36 15.77 7.61
C GLY A 24 31.45 16.34 8.68
N SER A 25 31.98 16.43 9.90
CA SER A 25 31.43 17.24 11.00
C SER A 25 32.16 18.58 11.03
N ALA A 26 31.43 19.69 11.14
CA ALA A 26 31.84 20.87 11.91
C ALA A 26 30.68 21.87 12.03
N GLN A 27 30.24 22.10 13.27
CA GLN A 27 29.54 23.31 13.71
C GLN A 27 30.55 24.47 13.76
N THR A 28 30.15 25.68 13.35
CA THR A 28 30.67 26.92 13.95
C THR A 28 29.55 27.97 14.02
N THR A 29 29.20 28.36 15.24
CA THR A 29 28.52 29.61 15.60
C THR A 29 29.49 30.80 15.44
N GLY A 30 28.99 31.95 15.01
CA GLY A 30 29.74 33.21 15.08
C GLY A 30 29.01 34.36 14.40
N ALA A 31 28.38 35.21 15.20
CA ALA A 31 27.81 36.49 14.81
C ALA A 31 28.91 37.50 14.47
N GLU A 32 28.64 38.40 13.52
CA GLU A 32 28.84 39.86 13.67
C GLU A 32 28.40 40.59 12.38
N ALA A 33 27.59 41.63 12.56
CA ALA A 33 27.36 42.71 11.61
C ALA A 33 28.52 43.72 11.70
N PRO A 34 28.80 44.56 10.68
CA PRO A 34 28.06 45.82 10.57
C PRO A 34 27.83 46.34 9.13
N GLU A 35 27.07 47.44 9.10
CA GLU A 35 26.60 48.34 8.02
C GLU A 35 27.68 48.72 6.96
N THR A 36 27.37 49.16 5.73
CA THR A 36 26.72 50.44 5.41
C THR A 36 26.47 50.60 3.88
N THR A 37 25.53 51.50 3.55
CA THR A 37 25.42 52.41 2.37
C THR A 37 25.13 51.89 0.95
N GLY A 38 23.90 52.18 0.52
CA GLY A 38 23.61 53.17 -0.54
C GLY A 38 23.64 52.69 -2.00
N VAL A 39 22.50 52.82 -2.69
CA VAL A 39 22.33 53.61 -3.94
C VAL A 39 20.83 53.61 -4.28
N GLU A 40 20.27 54.81 -4.36
CA GLU A 40 18.96 55.14 -4.92
C GLU A 40 18.95 54.93 -6.43
N THR A 41 17.84 54.49 -7.03
CA THR A 41 17.44 54.92 -8.38
C THR A 41 15.92 54.77 -8.52
N GLU A 42 15.34 55.82 -9.11
CA GLU A 42 13.94 56.21 -9.16
C GLU A 42 13.03 55.35 -10.04
N ALA A 43 11.73 55.48 -9.75
CA ALA A 43 10.61 55.12 -10.63
C ALA A 43 10.62 55.98 -11.93
N PRO A 44 9.81 55.61 -12.95
CA PRO A 44 8.49 56.24 -12.98
C PRO A 44 7.34 55.32 -13.45
N ALA A 45 6.15 55.89 -13.26
CA ALA A 45 4.79 55.36 -13.33
C ALA A 45 4.27 55.04 -14.74
N THR A 46 2.93 54.81 -14.81
CA THR A 46 1.99 54.68 -15.96
C THR A 46 1.57 53.20 -16.12
N GLU A 47 0.29 52.79 -16.17
CA GLU A 47 -0.91 53.43 -16.71
C GLU A 47 -2.17 52.80 -16.09
N VAL A 48 -3.25 53.56 -16.08
CA VAL A 48 -4.61 53.20 -15.67
C VAL A 48 -5.27 52.37 -16.78
N ALA A 49 -5.97 51.29 -16.42
CA ALA A 49 -6.97 50.66 -17.29
C ALA A 49 -8.23 50.27 -16.48
N GLU A 50 -9.36 50.52 -17.11
CA GLU A 50 -10.74 50.55 -16.61
C GLU A 50 -11.31 49.21 -16.08
N PRO A 51 -12.41 49.26 -15.29
CA PRO A 51 -13.13 48.07 -14.85
C PRO A 51 -14.00 47.48 -15.97
N GLU A 52 -13.74 46.24 -16.37
CA GLU A 52 -14.65 45.48 -17.21
C GLU A 52 -15.85 44.96 -16.40
N ALA A 53 -17.02 45.13 -17.00
CA ALA A 53 -18.33 44.86 -16.43
C ALA A 53 -18.55 43.37 -16.14
N GLU A 54 -19.01 43.11 -14.91
CA GLU A 54 -19.46 41.80 -14.44
C GLU A 54 -20.77 41.43 -15.14
N ALA A 55 -20.73 40.43 -16.01
CA ALA A 55 -21.92 39.80 -16.58
C ALA A 55 -22.57 38.88 -15.52
N PRO A 56 -23.90 38.84 -15.38
CA PRO A 56 -24.55 37.98 -14.41
C PRO A 56 -24.34 36.51 -14.78
N ALA A 57 -23.66 35.78 -13.89
CA ALA A 57 -23.53 34.34 -13.97
C ALA A 57 -24.93 33.70 -13.91
N ALA A 58 -25.35 33.09 -15.01
CA ALA A 58 -26.52 32.22 -15.03
C ALA A 58 -26.20 30.98 -14.20
N GLU A 59 -26.84 30.86 -13.04
CA GLU A 59 -26.79 29.68 -12.20
C GLU A 59 -27.47 28.51 -12.94
N LEU A 60 -26.68 27.73 -13.67
CA LEU A 60 -27.07 26.39 -14.12
C LEU A 60 -27.07 25.48 -12.89
N SER A 61 -28.23 25.37 -12.25
CA SER A 61 -28.51 24.33 -11.26
C SER A 61 -28.47 22.98 -11.97
N VAL A 62 -27.31 22.33 -11.96
CA VAL A 62 -27.19 20.93 -12.36
C VAL A 62 -27.78 20.10 -11.22
N ASP A 63 -29.01 19.65 -11.43
CA ASP A 63 -29.69 18.70 -10.57
C ASP A 63 -29.01 17.34 -10.74
N THR A 64 -27.98 17.07 -9.93
CA THR A 64 -27.33 15.76 -9.91
C THR A 64 -28.23 14.82 -9.12
N GLU A 65 -29.14 14.13 -9.80
CA GLU A 65 -29.83 12.97 -9.24
C GLU A 65 -28.78 11.95 -8.76
N SER A 66 -28.61 11.84 -7.46
CA SER A 66 -27.83 10.76 -6.84
C SER A 66 -28.66 9.48 -6.94
N VAL A 67 -28.38 8.67 -7.94
CA VAL A 67 -28.95 7.32 -8.04
C VAL A 67 -28.31 6.46 -6.96
N ASP A 68 -29.06 6.17 -5.90
CA ASP A 68 -28.68 5.15 -4.91
C ASP A 68 -28.71 3.79 -5.60
N VAL A 69 -27.54 3.31 -6.02
CA VAL A 69 -27.37 1.95 -6.51
C VAL A 69 -27.21 1.05 -5.28
N PRO A 70 -28.17 0.17 -4.97
CA PRO A 70 -28.02 -0.79 -3.88
C PRO A 70 -26.90 -1.77 -4.24
N MET A 71 -25.75 -1.63 -3.61
CA MET A 71 -24.62 -2.52 -3.82
C MET A 71 -24.81 -3.80 -3.02
N GLU A 72 -24.69 -4.95 -3.69
CA GLU A 72 -24.69 -6.27 -3.06
C GLU A 72 -23.48 -6.44 -2.13
N GLU A 73 -23.56 -7.38 -1.17
CA GLU A 73 -22.41 -7.77 -0.35
C GLU A 73 -21.24 -8.22 -1.23
N ASN A 74 -20.04 -7.71 -0.93
CA ASN A 74 -18.82 -7.95 -1.72
C ASN A 74 -18.04 -9.17 -1.21
N GLU A 75 -17.46 -9.95 -2.12
CA GLU A 75 -16.58 -11.10 -1.79
C GLU A 75 -15.15 -10.65 -1.42
N SER A 76 -15.01 -9.78 -0.42
CA SER A 76 -13.70 -9.25 -0.02
C SER A 76 -12.74 -10.35 0.47
N ALA A 77 -11.47 -10.24 0.09
CA ALA A 77 -10.37 -11.05 0.60
C ALA A 77 -10.15 -10.85 2.11
N LEU A 78 -10.52 -9.68 2.67
CA LEU A 78 -10.55 -9.50 4.11
C LEU A 78 -11.70 -10.32 4.67
N SER A 79 -11.34 -11.45 5.26
CA SER A 79 -12.31 -12.30 5.94
C SER A 79 -13.06 -11.46 6.97
N ALA A 80 -14.35 -11.73 7.15
CA ALA A 80 -15.17 -11.16 8.21
C ALA A 80 -14.73 -11.66 9.61
N SER A 81 -13.42 -11.77 9.86
CA SER A 81 -12.86 -12.22 11.12
C SER A 81 -13.35 -11.29 12.22
N ALA A 82 -14.28 -11.78 13.03
CA ALA A 82 -14.93 -11.06 14.11
C ALA A 82 -13.97 -10.53 15.21
N GLN A 83 -12.67 -10.75 15.05
CA GLN A 83 -11.61 -10.48 16.03
C GLN A 83 -10.63 -9.39 15.59
N THR A 84 -10.83 -8.74 14.45
CA THR A 84 -9.93 -7.67 13.99
C THR A 84 -9.82 -6.53 15.01
N GLY A 85 -8.59 -6.17 15.39
CA GLY A 85 -8.30 -5.17 16.41
C GLY A 85 -8.26 -5.72 17.85
N THR A 86 -8.40 -7.03 18.04
CA THR A 86 -8.36 -7.63 19.39
C THR A 86 -6.94 -7.89 19.88
N LEU A 87 -6.77 -7.82 21.20
CA LEU A 87 -5.55 -8.23 21.87
C LEU A 87 -5.39 -9.75 21.78
N THR A 88 -4.20 -10.22 21.44
CA THR A 88 -3.90 -11.64 21.36
C THR A 88 -3.29 -12.18 22.66
N LYS A 89 -3.09 -13.49 22.72
CA LYS A 89 -2.36 -14.16 23.80
C LYS A 89 -0.84 -13.95 23.75
N PHE A 90 -0.32 -13.42 22.64
CA PHE A 90 1.12 -13.26 22.44
C PHE A 90 1.62 -11.98 23.10
N LYS A 91 2.77 -12.07 23.77
CA LYS A 91 3.40 -10.90 24.44
C LYS A 91 4.18 -10.04 23.47
N ASN A 92 4.72 -10.64 22.41
CA ASN A 92 5.51 -9.97 21.39
C ASN A 92 5.46 -10.74 20.06
N LEU A 93 5.92 -10.11 18.98
CA LEU A 93 5.90 -10.73 17.65
C LEU A 93 6.85 -11.93 17.51
N LYS A 94 7.82 -12.09 18.42
CA LYS A 94 8.70 -13.26 18.44
C LYS A 94 7.96 -14.51 18.93
N GLU A 95 7.03 -14.37 19.87
CA GLU A 95 6.14 -15.47 20.27
C GLU A 95 5.18 -15.87 19.13
N VAL A 96 4.73 -14.90 18.32
CA VAL A 96 3.96 -15.20 17.10
C VAL A 96 4.82 -16.04 16.16
N GLU A 97 6.04 -15.59 15.85
CA GLU A 97 7.02 -16.33 15.02
C GLU A 97 7.24 -17.76 15.52
N GLN A 98 7.48 -17.93 16.83
CA GLN A 98 7.73 -19.24 17.45
C GLN A 98 6.49 -20.15 17.45
N SER A 99 5.29 -19.60 17.27
CA SER A 99 4.06 -20.38 17.16
C SER A 99 3.85 -21.00 15.78
N VAL A 100 4.56 -20.51 14.76
CA VAL A 100 4.42 -20.92 13.36
C VAL A 100 4.99 -22.32 13.13
N THR A 101 4.13 -23.21 12.64
CA THR A 101 4.48 -24.61 12.38
C THR A 101 5.28 -24.79 11.08
N LYS A 102 5.91 -25.95 10.89
CA LYS A 102 6.69 -26.29 9.68
C LYS A 102 5.93 -26.23 8.35
N ASN A 103 4.60 -26.25 8.39
CA ASN A 103 3.73 -26.13 7.21
C ASN A 103 3.33 -24.67 6.95
N GLN A 104 3.46 -23.81 7.94
CA GLN A 104 3.15 -22.39 7.87
C GLN A 104 4.41 -21.58 7.52
N GLY A 105 4.19 -20.31 7.22
CA GLY A 105 5.27 -19.35 7.01
C GLY A 105 5.00 -18.03 7.71
N TYR A 106 6.05 -17.24 7.93
CA TYR A 106 5.93 -15.89 8.47
C TYR A 106 6.79 -14.89 7.69
N ALA A 107 6.36 -13.63 7.67
CA ALA A 107 7.11 -12.52 7.09
C ALA A 107 6.96 -11.27 7.96
N TYR A 108 8.07 -10.58 8.22
CA TYR A 108 8.02 -9.24 8.81
C TYR A 108 7.80 -8.22 7.70
N LEU A 109 6.84 -7.32 7.89
CA LEU A 109 6.40 -6.39 6.86
C LEU A 109 6.44 -4.95 7.35
N ASN A 110 6.76 -4.04 6.43
CA ASN A 110 6.52 -2.61 6.60
C ASN A 110 5.20 -2.28 5.89
N VAL A 111 4.12 -2.14 6.66
CA VAL A 111 2.78 -1.88 6.10
C VAL A 111 2.44 -0.40 6.28
N GLN A 112 1.90 0.22 5.24
CA GLN A 112 1.49 1.62 5.28
C GLN A 112 0.36 1.84 6.28
N GLY A 113 0.23 3.07 6.80
CA GLY A 113 -0.90 3.51 7.63
C GLY A 113 -0.56 3.65 9.11
N ALA A 114 0.39 2.86 9.62
CA ALA A 114 0.90 2.99 10.98
C ALA A 114 2.39 2.69 11.08
N LYS A 115 3.09 3.37 12.00
CA LYS A 115 4.50 3.09 12.32
C LYS A 115 4.58 2.01 13.40
N VAL A 116 4.20 0.78 13.05
CA VAL A 116 4.17 -0.37 13.95
C VAL A 116 4.91 -1.55 13.33
N ALA A 117 5.40 -2.45 14.17
CA ALA A 117 5.97 -3.70 13.68
C ALA A 117 4.84 -4.65 13.27
N VAL A 118 4.99 -5.32 12.12
CA VAL A 118 3.99 -6.24 11.57
C VAL A 118 4.64 -7.59 11.27
N ILE A 119 3.97 -8.66 11.66
CA ILE A 119 4.26 -10.03 11.20
C ILE A 119 3.02 -10.59 10.52
N ALA A 120 3.18 -11.05 9.29
CA ALA A 120 2.18 -11.83 8.57
C ALA A 120 2.49 -13.32 8.73
N VAL A 121 1.47 -14.14 8.95
CA VAL A 121 1.56 -15.60 9.08
C VAL A 121 0.64 -16.22 8.04
N ILE A 122 1.17 -17.11 7.20
CA ILE A 122 0.42 -17.87 6.19
C ILE A 122 0.19 -19.31 6.66
N ASP A 123 -1.02 -19.82 6.45
CA ASP A 123 -1.43 -21.14 6.95
C ASP A 123 -0.76 -22.33 6.24
N ASP A 124 -0.37 -22.16 4.98
CA ASP A 124 0.30 -23.20 4.18
C ASP A 124 1.27 -22.56 3.19
N ILE A 125 2.56 -22.77 3.41
CA ILE A 125 3.65 -22.26 2.55
C ILE A 125 3.91 -23.14 1.31
N SER A 126 3.35 -24.35 1.28
CA SER A 126 3.70 -25.39 0.30
C SER A 126 2.68 -25.58 -0.84
N GLY A 127 1.52 -24.95 -0.74
CA GLY A 127 0.42 -25.15 -1.69
C GLY A 127 0.22 -24.01 -2.69
N GLY A 128 -0.40 -24.37 -3.83
CA GLY A 128 -0.93 -23.39 -4.80
C GLY A 128 -2.33 -22.90 -4.44
N GLY A 129 -2.70 -21.74 -4.98
CA GLY A 129 -4.06 -21.16 -4.83
C GLY A 129 -4.19 -20.15 -3.71
N ALA A 130 -5.44 -19.80 -3.39
CA ALA A 130 -5.76 -18.86 -2.32
C ALA A 130 -5.40 -19.44 -0.94
N ARG A 131 -4.80 -18.62 -0.08
CA ARG A 131 -4.46 -18.99 1.30
C ARG A 131 -4.77 -17.85 2.25
N ALA A 132 -5.21 -18.22 3.45
CA ALA A 132 -5.36 -17.31 4.56
C ALA A 132 -3.99 -16.85 5.07
N MET A 133 -3.91 -15.55 5.33
CA MET A 133 -2.77 -14.88 5.90
C MET A 133 -3.26 -13.98 7.03
N SER A 134 -2.83 -14.30 8.26
CA SER A 134 -3.14 -13.52 9.46
C SER A 134 -2.06 -12.48 9.72
N PHE A 135 -2.49 -11.28 10.11
CA PHE A 135 -1.59 -10.17 10.40
C PHE A 135 -1.62 -9.85 11.89
N TYR A 136 -0.44 -9.69 12.46
CA TYR A 136 -0.27 -9.31 13.85
C TYR A 136 0.60 -8.07 13.94
N THR A 137 0.21 -7.14 14.80
CA THR A 137 0.90 -5.85 14.97
C THR A 137 1.33 -5.65 16.41
N LYS A 138 2.45 -4.92 16.59
CA LYS A 138 2.93 -4.47 17.88
C LYS A 138 3.32 -2.99 17.76
N LYS A 139 2.71 -2.14 18.58
CA LYS A 139 3.07 -0.72 18.66
C LYS A 139 4.41 -0.55 19.36
N ASP A 140 5.14 0.50 19.00
CA ASP A 140 6.38 0.82 19.68
C ASP A 140 6.11 1.17 21.16
N GLY A 141 6.96 0.69 22.06
CA GLY A 141 6.80 0.86 23.51
C GLY A 141 5.67 0.07 24.18
N GLU A 142 4.88 -0.74 23.46
CA GLU A 142 3.81 -1.56 24.05
C GLU A 142 4.15 -3.05 24.06
N ASP A 143 3.98 -3.76 25.18
CA ASP A 143 4.13 -5.23 25.22
C ASP A 143 2.83 -5.98 24.90
N LYS A 144 2.14 -5.51 23.85
CA LYS A 144 0.85 -6.03 23.39
C LYS A 144 0.91 -6.35 21.91
N VAL A 145 0.37 -7.51 21.54
CA VAL A 145 0.22 -7.92 20.15
C VAL A 145 -1.26 -7.94 19.79
N TYR A 146 -1.60 -7.21 18.73
CA TYR A 146 -2.96 -7.13 18.19
C TYR A 146 -3.09 -8.02 16.98
N PHE A 147 -4.26 -8.63 16.80
CA PHE A 147 -4.64 -9.31 15.57
C PHE A 147 -5.28 -8.29 14.62
N ALA A 148 -4.57 -7.92 13.56
CA ALA A 148 -4.98 -6.89 12.62
C ALA A 148 -5.96 -7.38 11.56
N GLY A 149 -6.09 -8.69 11.36
CA GLY A 149 -7.06 -9.28 10.44
C GLY A 149 -6.49 -10.45 9.68
N THR A 150 -7.33 -11.07 8.85
CA THR A 150 -6.92 -12.16 7.95
C THR A 150 -7.38 -11.89 6.54
N LEU A 151 -6.43 -12.00 5.60
CA LEU A 151 -6.67 -11.90 4.16
C LEU A 151 -6.61 -13.30 3.54
N THR A 152 -7.56 -13.65 2.68
CA THR A 152 -7.49 -14.88 1.87
C THR A 152 -7.26 -14.52 0.42
N ALA A 153 -6.05 -14.76 -0.09
CA ALA A 153 -5.69 -14.36 -1.45
C ALA A 153 -4.77 -15.38 -2.13
N LYS A 154 -4.89 -15.43 -3.47
CA LYS A 154 -4.02 -16.24 -4.33
C LYS A 154 -2.69 -15.52 -4.54
N TYR A 155 -2.75 -14.22 -4.83
CA TYR A 155 -1.57 -13.38 -4.98
C TYR A 155 -1.46 -12.46 -3.77
N ARG A 156 -0.30 -12.48 -3.12
CA ARG A 156 -0.03 -11.81 -1.84
C ARG A 156 1.22 -11.00 -2.02
N MET A 157 1.05 -9.75 -2.39
CA MET A 157 2.16 -8.87 -2.76
C MET A 157 2.18 -7.66 -1.84
N ILE A 158 3.32 -6.99 -1.77
CA ILE A 158 3.46 -5.72 -1.06
C ILE A 158 4.28 -4.76 -1.91
N ASN A 159 3.80 -3.52 -2.03
CA ASN A 159 4.52 -2.51 -2.81
C ASN A 159 5.59 -1.78 -1.99
N GLY A 160 6.40 -0.97 -2.68
CA GLY A 160 7.47 -0.17 -2.04
C GLY A 160 6.97 0.82 -0.96
N SER A 161 5.70 1.20 -1.00
CA SER A 161 5.07 2.06 0.01
C SER A 161 4.43 1.30 1.18
N GLY A 162 4.43 -0.03 1.16
CA GLY A 162 3.84 -0.88 2.19
C GLY A 162 2.33 -1.13 2.03
N ILE A 163 1.74 -0.88 0.86
CA ILE A 163 0.38 -1.32 0.55
C ILE A 163 0.40 -2.80 0.20
N ILE A 164 -0.47 -3.56 0.85
CA ILE A 164 -0.66 -4.99 0.59
C ILE A 164 -1.64 -5.15 -0.56
N LEU A 165 -1.31 -5.98 -1.54
CA LEU A 165 -2.25 -6.45 -2.55
C LEU A 165 -2.66 -7.89 -2.20
N ALA A 166 -3.96 -8.13 -2.12
CA ALA A 166 -4.55 -9.43 -1.85
C ALA A 166 -5.59 -9.74 -2.93
N CYS A 167 -5.13 -10.36 -4.01
CA CYS A 167 -5.93 -10.55 -5.21
C CYS A 167 -6.39 -12.02 -5.36
N ALA A 168 -7.69 -12.20 -5.65
CA ALA A 168 -8.25 -13.44 -6.21
C ALA A 168 -8.34 -13.32 -7.74
N ASN A 169 -8.81 -14.36 -8.45
CA ASN A 169 -8.82 -14.34 -9.92
C ASN A 169 -9.65 -13.18 -10.53
N TYR A 170 -10.62 -12.64 -9.78
CA TYR A 170 -11.59 -11.67 -10.27
C TYR A 170 -11.67 -10.38 -9.45
N THR A 171 -10.75 -10.21 -8.50
CA THR A 171 -10.73 -9.04 -7.62
C THR A 171 -9.39 -8.31 -7.69
N TYR A 172 -9.41 -7.01 -7.49
CA TYR A 172 -8.26 -6.20 -7.17
C TYR A 172 -8.54 -5.56 -5.81
N GLU A 173 -7.72 -5.88 -4.82
CA GLU A 173 -7.97 -5.49 -3.44
C GLU A 173 -6.66 -5.08 -2.78
N THR A 174 -6.64 -3.86 -2.23
CA THR A 174 -5.46 -3.33 -1.57
C THR A 174 -5.74 -2.96 -0.13
N TYR A 175 -4.78 -3.18 0.74
CA TYR A 175 -4.94 -3.06 2.18
C TYR A 175 -3.80 -2.27 2.81
N PHE A 176 -4.13 -1.59 3.90
CA PHE A 176 -3.21 -0.83 4.74
C PHE A 176 -3.60 -1.01 6.21
N LEU A 177 -2.79 -0.53 7.14
CA LEU A 177 -3.15 -0.53 8.56
C LEU A 177 -3.93 0.73 8.96
N SER A 178 -4.92 0.57 9.82
CA SER A 178 -5.59 1.68 10.50
C SER A 178 -4.55 2.62 11.16
N PRO A 179 -4.84 3.92 11.34
CA PRO A 179 -3.88 4.87 11.91
C PRO A 179 -3.32 4.46 13.29
N ASP A 180 -4.12 3.76 14.08
CA ASP A 180 -3.71 3.24 15.38
C ASP A 180 -2.92 1.92 15.29
N GLY A 181 -2.77 1.35 14.09
CA GLY A 181 -2.02 0.14 13.79
C GLY A 181 -2.68 -1.16 14.25
N THR A 182 -3.95 -1.14 14.69
CA THR A 182 -4.60 -2.32 15.27
C THR A 182 -5.40 -3.15 14.26
N LYS A 183 -5.70 -2.63 13.06
CA LYS A 183 -6.57 -3.28 12.08
C LYS A 183 -6.02 -3.13 10.67
N LEU A 184 -6.26 -4.11 9.82
CA LEU A 184 -6.18 -3.96 8.38
C LEU A 184 -7.46 -3.31 7.87
N GLU A 185 -7.30 -2.35 6.98
CA GLU A 185 -8.39 -1.64 6.32
C GLU A 185 -8.25 -1.75 4.83
N HIS A 186 -9.40 -1.81 4.16
CA HIS A 186 -9.47 -1.87 2.73
C HIS A 186 -9.27 -0.49 2.13
N LYS A 187 -8.28 -0.36 1.24
CA LYS A 187 -7.97 0.88 0.54
C LYS A 187 -8.77 0.98 -0.76
N ASP A 188 -8.50 0.11 -1.71
CA ASP A 188 -9.10 0.10 -3.04
C ASP A 188 -9.63 -1.30 -3.34
N TYR A 189 -10.82 -1.38 -3.94
CA TYR A 189 -11.51 -2.60 -4.32
C TYR A 189 -12.07 -2.50 -5.73
N VAL A 190 -11.88 -3.53 -6.53
CA VAL A 190 -12.56 -3.72 -7.82
C VAL A 190 -12.88 -5.19 -7.97
N GLU A 191 -14.13 -5.52 -8.25
CA GLU A 191 -14.60 -6.88 -8.51
C GLU A 191 -15.15 -6.99 -9.92
N ARG A 192 -14.69 -7.99 -10.68
CA ARG A 192 -15.20 -8.25 -12.03
C ARG A 192 -16.68 -8.61 -11.96
N GLY A 193 -17.49 -7.94 -12.78
CA GLY A 193 -18.89 -8.26 -12.98
C GLY A 193 -19.10 -9.05 -14.26
N GLU A 194 -20.34 -9.03 -14.76
CA GLU A 194 -20.67 -9.62 -16.05
C GLU A 194 -20.31 -8.69 -17.22
N GLY A 195 -19.79 -9.26 -18.30
CA GLY A 195 -19.46 -8.52 -19.51
C GLY A 195 -18.27 -7.56 -19.35
N GLU A 196 -18.45 -6.32 -19.79
CA GLU A 196 -17.39 -5.30 -19.78
C GLU A 196 -17.28 -4.51 -18.47
N TYR A 197 -18.22 -4.69 -17.54
CA TYR A 197 -18.34 -3.89 -16.33
C TYR A 197 -17.89 -4.65 -15.08
N CYS A 198 -17.42 -3.90 -14.08
CA CYS A 198 -17.16 -4.41 -12.74
C CYS A 198 -18.45 -4.41 -11.91
N LYS A 199 -18.60 -5.40 -11.02
CA LYS A 199 -19.74 -5.54 -10.10
C LYS A 199 -19.71 -4.40 -9.07
N THR A 200 -18.57 -4.25 -8.42
CA THR A 200 -18.33 -3.21 -7.41
C THR A 200 -16.95 -2.63 -7.61
N ALA A 201 -16.81 -1.31 -7.50
CA ALA A 201 -15.51 -0.67 -7.42
C ALA A 201 -15.56 0.55 -6.50
N TYR A 202 -14.54 0.66 -5.65
CA TYR A 202 -14.29 1.86 -4.86
C TYR A 202 -12.81 2.09 -4.63
N PHE A 203 -12.47 3.34 -4.38
CA PHE A 203 -11.11 3.78 -4.15
C PHE A 203 -11.05 4.73 -2.98
N ARG A 204 -9.90 4.77 -2.31
CA ARG A 204 -9.60 5.82 -1.33
C ARG A 204 -8.48 6.69 -1.87
N LYS A 205 -8.69 8.01 -1.91
CA LYS A 205 -7.65 8.98 -2.28
C LYS A 205 -6.41 8.87 -1.38
N ASN A 206 -6.63 8.61 -0.09
CA ASN A 206 -5.59 8.32 0.90
C ASN A 206 -6.16 7.44 2.03
N ASN A 207 -5.31 7.04 2.97
CA ASN A 207 -5.65 6.09 4.03
C ASN A 207 -6.68 6.60 5.05
N THR A 208 -7.02 7.90 5.02
CA THR A 208 -8.03 8.51 5.90
C THR A 208 -9.28 8.98 5.17
N SER A 209 -9.27 8.99 3.83
CA SER A 209 -10.41 9.39 3.02
C SER A 209 -11.50 8.31 3.06
N PRO A 210 -12.79 8.72 2.94
CA PRO A 210 -13.87 7.77 2.73
C PRO A 210 -13.67 7.00 1.42
N GLN A 211 -14.37 5.88 1.30
CA GLN A 211 -14.44 5.12 0.04
C GLN A 211 -15.28 5.90 -0.97
N GLU A 212 -14.74 6.09 -2.16
CA GLU A 212 -15.42 6.70 -3.29
C GLU A 212 -15.82 5.59 -4.27
N TYR A 213 -17.12 5.29 -4.32
CA TYR A 213 -17.67 4.29 -5.23
C TYR A 213 -17.82 4.86 -6.64
N ARG A 214 -17.45 4.08 -7.64
CA ARG A 214 -17.63 4.44 -9.04
C ARG A 214 -17.70 3.22 -9.93
N THR A 215 -18.17 3.42 -11.16
CA THR A 215 -18.06 2.40 -12.20
C THR A 215 -16.59 2.19 -12.58
N ALA A 216 -16.20 0.92 -12.70
CA ALA A 216 -14.94 0.50 -13.30
C ALA A 216 -15.24 -0.50 -14.43
N SER A 217 -14.35 -0.54 -15.42
CA SER A 217 -14.44 -1.52 -16.50
C SER A 217 -13.57 -2.74 -16.22
N SER A 218 -13.89 -3.87 -16.85
CA SER A 218 -13.04 -5.05 -16.85
C SER A 218 -11.63 -4.76 -17.37
N LEU A 219 -11.50 -3.85 -18.35
CA LEU A 219 -10.19 -3.41 -18.87
C LEU A 219 -9.38 -2.66 -17.82
N GLU A 220 -10.05 -1.83 -17.01
CA GLU A 220 -9.41 -1.11 -15.92
C GLU A 220 -8.94 -2.08 -14.83
N LEU A 221 -9.77 -3.05 -14.44
CA LEU A 221 -9.37 -4.11 -13.51
C LEU A 221 -8.12 -4.85 -14.01
N ASP A 222 -8.11 -5.25 -15.28
CA ASP A 222 -6.99 -5.96 -15.89
C ASP A 222 -5.72 -5.08 -15.92
N ALA A 223 -5.87 -3.78 -16.14
CA ALA A 223 -4.77 -2.82 -16.10
C ALA A 223 -4.20 -2.67 -14.68
N LEU A 224 -5.06 -2.55 -13.67
CA LEU A 224 -4.68 -2.46 -12.26
C LEU A 224 -3.91 -3.71 -11.82
N GLN A 225 -4.47 -4.90 -12.09
CA GLN A 225 -3.83 -6.18 -11.76
C GLN A 225 -2.49 -6.32 -12.48
N ARG A 226 -2.43 -6.05 -13.80
CA ARG A 226 -1.20 -6.14 -14.58
C ARG A 226 -0.12 -5.18 -14.08
N ASN A 227 -0.49 -3.94 -13.77
CA ASN A 227 0.45 -2.96 -13.24
C ASN A 227 1.08 -3.45 -11.94
N PHE A 228 0.28 -4.04 -11.04
CA PHE A 228 0.81 -4.60 -9.80
C PHE A 228 1.69 -5.83 -10.04
N PHE A 229 1.24 -6.81 -10.84
CA PHE A 229 2.02 -8.03 -11.10
C PHE A 229 3.37 -7.76 -11.77
N ASN A 230 3.47 -6.69 -12.55
CA ASN A 230 4.69 -6.34 -13.25
C ASN A 230 5.69 -5.56 -12.40
N ASN A 231 5.22 -4.86 -11.37
CA ASN A 231 6.04 -3.89 -10.64
C ASN A 231 6.28 -4.26 -9.17
N GLU A 232 5.41 -5.06 -8.58
CA GLU A 232 5.47 -5.37 -7.15
C GLU A 232 6.06 -6.75 -6.86
N LYS A 233 6.41 -6.97 -5.59
CA LYS A 233 7.05 -8.21 -5.14
C LYS A 233 6.08 -9.06 -4.33
N ASP A 234 6.15 -10.36 -4.54
CA ASP A 234 5.52 -11.32 -3.65
C ASP A 234 6.05 -11.17 -2.22
N ILE A 235 5.17 -11.35 -1.24
CA ILE A 235 5.58 -11.48 0.16
C ILE A 235 6.32 -12.82 0.31
N VAL A 236 7.60 -12.74 0.66
CA VAL A 236 8.45 -13.91 0.87
C VAL A 236 8.33 -14.37 2.33
N PHE A 237 7.78 -15.57 2.51
CA PHE A 237 7.62 -16.16 3.84
C PHE A 237 8.82 -17.04 4.21
N THR A 238 9.25 -16.91 5.46
CA THR A 238 10.16 -17.85 6.10
C THR A 238 9.35 -18.99 6.68
N ARG A 239 9.78 -20.23 6.43
CA ARG A 239 9.10 -21.42 6.96
C ARG A 239 9.21 -21.48 8.49
N GLY A 240 8.11 -21.85 9.16
CA GLY A 240 8.10 -22.11 10.60
C GLY A 240 8.97 -23.32 10.98
N THR A 241 9.33 -23.41 12.26
CA THR A 241 10.25 -24.44 12.77
C THR A 241 9.62 -25.39 13.78
N LYS A 242 8.41 -25.10 14.25
CA LYS A 242 7.66 -25.92 15.21
C LYS A 242 6.99 -27.13 14.54
#